data_AF-A0A2S3U1G6-F1
#
_entry.id   AF-A0A2S3U1G6-F1
#
_cell.length_a   1.000
_cell.length_b   1.000
_cell.length_c   1.000
_cell.angle_alpha   90.00
_cell.angle_beta   90.00
_cell.angle_gamma   90.00
#
_symmetry.space_group_name_H-M   'P 1'
#
loop_
_entity.id
_entity.type
_entity.pdbx_description
1 polymer ?
#
loop_
_entity_poly.entity_id
_entity_poly.type
_entity_poly.pdbx_seq_one_letter_code
_entity_poly.pdbx_strand_id
1 'polypeptide(L)'
;MTGVVTGCQQAHTALIGGETAEMPDMYGQDHYDLAGFAVGIAKPRGPVITSKCSGWDVLIGLPSNGLHSNGFSLVRDILFKQHDYQLTTVFDELGHDLQTELLRPTTIYVDAVQPLLQQKLSDEYRPHYRGRLD
;
A
#
# COMPACT_ATOMS: atom_id res chain seq x y z
N MET A 1 10.19 7.08 -14.13
CA MET A 1 10.66 7.78 -12.90
C MET A 1 9.61 8.70 -12.27
N THR A 2 8.76 9.38 -13.04
CA THR A 2 7.67 10.23 -12.51
C THR A 2 6.78 9.57 -11.45
N GLY A 3 6.36 8.31 -11.66
CA GLY A 3 5.53 7.59 -10.69
C GLY A 3 6.19 7.37 -9.32
N VAL A 4 7.51 7.11 -9.30
CA VAL A 4 8.28 6.98 -8.05
C VAL A 4 8.30 8.32 -7.32
N VAL A 5 8.54 9.42 -8.04
CA VAL A 5 8.53 10.78 -7.48
C VAL A 5 7.15 11.14 -6.91
N THR A 6 6.07 10.86 -7.64
CA THR A 6 4.70 11.06 -7.15
C THR A 6 4.43 10.23 -5.89
N GLY A 7 4.89 8.98 -5.85
CA GLY A 7 4.76 8.14 -4.65
C GLY A 7 5.51 8.72 -3.45
N CYS A 8 6.75 9.19 -3.65
CA CYS A 8 7.53 9.86 -2.59
C CYS A 8 6.82 11.11 -2.06
N GLN A 9 6.22 11.92 -2.96
CA GLN A 9 5.44 13.11 -2.60
C GLN A 9 4.21 12.75 -1.76
N GLN A 10 3.42 11.76 -2.18
CA GLN A 10 2.26 11.25 -1.42
C GLN A 10 2.67 10.69 -0.06
N ALA A 11 3.86 10.11 0.04
CA ALA A 11 4.39 9.56 1.28
C ALA A 11 5.07 10.59 2.20
N HIS A 12 5.17 11.87 1.77
CA HIS A 12 5.97 12.91 2.45
C HIS A 12 7.42 12.50 2.69
N THR A 13 8.03 11.86 1.69
CA THR A 13 9.41 11.38 1.73
C THR A 13 10.25 12.02 0.63
N ALA A 14 11.56 12.09 0.87
CA ALA A 14 12.51 12.53 -0.14
C ALA A 14 13.04 11.32 -0.93
N LEU A 15 13.11 11.43 -2.26
CA LEU A 15 13.83 10.49 -3.11
C LEU A 15 15.32 10.85 -3.11
N ILE A 16 16.11 10.09 -2.36
CA ILE A 16 17.53 10.40 -2.13
C ILE A 16 18.44 9.89 -3.25
N GLY A 17 17.99 8.90 -4.03
CA GLY A 17 18.74 8.33 -5.13
C GLY A 17 18.04 7.12 -5.72
N GLY A 18 18.65 6.54 -6.74
CA GLY A 18 18.20 5.32 -7.39
C GLY A 18 19.21 4.90 -8.45
N GLU A 19 19.24 3.60 -8.72
CA GLU A 19 20.15 2.99 -9.69
C GLU A 19 19.36 2.36 -10.83
N THR A 20 20.00 2.25 -11.98
CA THR A 20 19.50 1.49 -13.13
C THR A 20 20.56 0.50 -13.55
N ALA A 21 20.15 -0.74 -13.83
CA ALA A 21 21.04 -1.78 -14.34
C ALA A 21 20.41 -2.43 -15.56
N GLU A 22 21.21 -2.63 -16.61
CA GLU A 22 20.82 -3.36 -17.80
C GLU A 22 21.55 -4.71 -17.82
N MET A 23 20.80 -5.80 -17.70
CA MET A 23 21.34 -7.16 -17.62
C MET A 23 20.68 -8.06 -18.68
N PRO A 24 21.05 -7.90 -19.97
CA PRO A 24 20.39 -8.58 -21.09
C PRO A 24 20.51 -10.10 -21.04
N ASP A 25 21.55 -10.64 -20.38
CA ASP A 25 21.73 -12.08 -20.21
C ASP A 25 20.90 -12.66 -19.04
N MET A 26 20.39 -11.82 -18.14
CA MET A 26 19.61 -12.24 -16.96
C MET A 26 18.10 -12.14 -17.19
N TYR A 27 17.66 -11.06 -17.85
CA TYR A 27 16.24 -10.78 -18.06
C TYR A 27 15.85 -11.03 -19.52
N GLY A 28 14.66 -11.61 -19.73
CA GLY A 28 14.10 -11.77 -21.07
C GLY A 28 13.83 -10.41 -21.75
N GLN A 29 13.70 -10.42 -23.07
CA GLN A 29 13.30 -9.20 -23.80
C GLN A 29 12.01 -8.63 -23.21
N ASP A 30 12.00 -7.30 -23.04
CA ASP A 30 10.90 -6.52 -22.45
C ASP A 30 10.54 -6.85 -20.99
N HIS A 31 11.41 -7.57 -20.28
CA HIS A 31 11.24 -7.78 -18.84
C HIS A 31 11.95 -6.69 -18.04
N TYR A 32 11.21 -6.08 -17.13
CA TYR A 32 11.71 -5.06 -16.21
C TYR A 32 11.44 -5.49 -14.78
N ASP A 33 12.41 -5.27 -13.92
CA ASP A 33 12.27 -5.42 -12.48
C ASP A 33 12.37 -4.05 -11.82
N LEU A 34 11.49 -3.80 -10.85
CA LEU A 34 11.44 -2.56 -10.10
C LEU A 34 11.43 -2.88 -8.62
N ALA A 35 12.52 -2.54 -7.95
CA ALA A 35 12.64 -2.62 -6.52
C ALA A 35 12.82 -1.22 -5.93
N GLY A 36 12.35 -1.04 -4.70
CA GLY A 36 12.49 0.19 -3.95
C GLY A 36 12.73 -0.10 -2.47
N PHE A 37 13.47 0.79 -1.82
CA PHE A 37 13.72 0.72 -0.39
C PHE A 37 13.35 2.05 0.26
N ALA A 38 12.68 2.00 1.40
CA ALA A 38 12.32 3.15 2.19
C ALA A 38 12.87 3.00 3.61
N VAL A 39 13.37 4.10 4.17
CA VAL A 39 13.88 4.17 5.55
C VAL A 39 13.17 5.30 6.30
N GLY A 40 12.86 5.05 7.58
CA GLY A 40 12.23 6.03 8.46
C GLY A 40 12.74 5.88 9.89
N ILE A 41 12.48 6.90 10.71
CA ILE A 41 12.87 6.93 12.13
C ILE A 41 11.60 6.83 12.98
N ALA A 42 11.62 5.94 13.96
CA ALA A 42 10.57 5.80 14.96
C ALA A 42 11.10 6.15 16.36
N LYS A 43 10.27 6.74 17.23
CA LYS A 43 10.64 7.00 18.63
C LYS A 43 10.79 5.68 19.39
N PRO A 44 11.69 5.56 20.39
CA PRO A 44 11.92 4.33 21.16
C PRO A 44 10.73 3.82 22.00
N ARG A 45 9.62 4.56 22.11
CA ARG A 45 8.48 4.22 22.95
C ARG A 45 7.41 3.48 22.15
N GLY A 46 7.60 2.16 22.07
CA GLY A 46 6.60 1.16 21.72
C GLY A 46 6.34 1.04 20.21
N PRO A 47 6.41 -0.16 19.63
CA PRO A 47 5.76 -0.42 18.34
C PRO A 47 4.29 0.01 18.45
N VAL A 48 3.81 0.78 17.46
CA VAL A 48 2.37 1.08 17.27
C VAL A 48 1.51 -0.20 17.32
N ILE A 49 2.14 -1.36 17.05
CA ILE A 49 1.52 -2.66 16.80
C ILE A 49 1.51 -3.58 18.04
N THR A 50 2.22 -3.27 19.13
CA THR A 50 2.31 -4.18 20.30
C THR A 50 1.29 -3.92 21.41
N SER A 51 0.21 -3.16 21.15
CA SER A 51 -0.89 -3.09 22.11
C SER A 51 -1.65 -4.43 22.12
N LYS A 52 -1.88 -4.99 23.31
CA LYS A 52 -2.77 -6.15 23.47
C LYS A 52 -4.16 -5.74 23.00
N CYS A 53 -4.60 -6.30 21.87
CA CYS A 53 -5.98 -6.13 21.41
C CYS A 53 -6.93 -6.72 22.46
N SER A 54 -7.99 -6.00 22.78
CA SER A 54 -9.08 -6.40 23.65
C SER A 54 -10.29 -6.78 22.82
N GLY A 55 -11.21 -7.57 23.38
CA GLY A 55 -12.48 -7.92 22.73
C GLY A 55 -13.41 -6.72 22.47
N TRP A 56 -13.05 -5.53 22.97
CA TRP A 56 -13.77 -4.27 22.78
C TRP A 56 -13.12 -3.34 21.74
N ASP A 57 -12.00 -3.74 21.15
CA ASP A 57 -11.35 -2.94 20.11
C ASP A 57 -12.11 -3.04 18.78
N VAL A 58 -12.08 -1.95 18.02
CA VAL A 58 -12.75 -1.85 16.72
C VAL A 58 -11.74 -2.06 15.60
N LEU A 59 -12.09 -2.94 14.66
CA LEU A 59 -11.33 -3.10 13.42
C LEU A 59 -11.72 -1.99 12.43
N ILE A 60 -10.74 -1.20 12.02
CA ILE A 60 -10.91 -0.14 11.01
C ILE A 60 -10.13 -0.55 9.77
N GLY A 61 -10.83 -0.75 8.66
CA GLY A 61 -10.24 -1.01 7.35
C GLY A 61 -10.11 0.27 6.54
N LEU A 62 -8.96 0.47 5.89
CA LEU A 62 -8.81 1.48 4.85
C LEU A 62 -9.08 0.83 3.49
N PRO A 63 -10.01 1.35 2.68
CA PRO A 63 -10.36 0.73 1.42
C PRO A 63 -9.19 0.81 0.43
N SER A 64 -8.88 -0.31 -0.24
CA SER A 64 -8.02 -0.29 -1.41
C SER A 64 -8.74 0.34 -2.59
N ASN A 65 -7.97 0.75 -3.60
CA ASN A 65 -8.50 1.23 -4.87
C ASN A 65 -8.45 0.14 -5.97
N GLY A 66 -8.19 -1.11 -5.61
CA GLY A 66 -8.03 -2.22 -6.56
C GLY A 66 -7.09 -3.30 -6.03
N LEU A 67 -6.36 -3.96 -6.93
CA LEU A 67 -5.44 -5.05 -6.66
C LEU A 67 -4.11 -4.62 -6.00
N HIS A 68 -3.80 -3.32 -6.06
CA HIS A 68 -2.50 -2.77 -5.66
C HIS A 68 -1.36 -3.44 -6.45
N SER A 69 -0.32 -3.95 -5.78
CA SER A 69 0.87 -4.54 -6.40
C SER A 69 0.98 -6.06 -6.18
N ASN A 70 -0.11 -6.74 -5.80
CA ASN A 70 -0.10 -8.16 -5.44
C ASN A 70 -1.08 -8.98 -6.30
N GLY A 71 -0.83 -10.28 -6.41
CA GLY A 71 -1.76 -11.21 -7.05
C GLY A 71 -1.76 -11.23 -8.58
N PHE A 72 -0.91 -10.45 -9.25
CA PHE A 72 -0.87 -10.36 -10.72
C PHE A 72 -0.57 -11.68 -11.43
N SER A 73 0.07 -12.64 -10.77
CA SER A 73 0.23 -13.99 -11.33
C SER A 73 -1.12 -14.69 -11.50
N LEU A 74 -2.00 -14.62 -10.50
CA LEU A 74 -3.35 -15.20 -10.58
C LEU A 74 -4.24 -14.42 -11.55
N VAL A 75 -4.17 -13.09 -11.50
CA VAL A 75 -4.96 -12.21 -12.37
C VAL A 75 -4.65 -12.46 -13.84
N ARG A 76 -3.35 -12.54 -14.21
CA ARG A 76 -2.94 -12.86 -15.58
C ARG A 76 -3.38 -14.26 -16.01
N ASP A 77 -3.34 -15.22 -15.10
CA ASP A 77 -3.75 -16.59 -15.38
C ASP A 77 -5.24 -16.66 -15.72
N ILE A 78 -6.09 -16.09 -14.86
CA ILE A 78 -7.54 -16.08 -15.06
C ILE A 78 -7.90 -15.25 -16.30
N LEU A 79 -7.51 -13.98 -16.36
CA LEU A 79 -8.04 -13.07 -17.39
C LEU A 79 -7.52 -13.40 -18.78
N PHE A 80 -6.22 -13.69 -18.92
CA PHE A 80 -5.58 -13.76 -20.24
C PHE A 80 -5.35 -15.19 -20.70
N LYS A 81 -5.10 -16.16 -19.80
CA LYS A 81 -4.85 -17.55 -20.23
C LYS A 81 -6.11 -18.40 -20.24
N GLN A 82 -6.97 -18.26 -19.23
CA GLN A 82 -8.19 -19.06 -19.14
C GLN A 82 -9.35 -18.45 -19.94
N HIS A 83 -9.40 -17.12 -20.04
CA HIS A 83 -10.53 -16.42 -20.63
C HIS A 83 -10.20 -15.57 -21.87
N ASP A 84 -8.92 -15.42 -22.24
CA ASP A 84 -8.47 -14.68 -23.44
C ASP A 84 -9.03 -13.25 -23.55
N TYR A 85 -9.23 -12.59 -22.41
CA TYR A 85 -9.62 -11.17 -22.40
C TYR A 85 -8.47 -10.30 -22.89
N GLN A 86 -8.81 -9.15 -23.47
CA GLN A 86 -7.82 -8.18 -23.90
C GLN A 86 -7.72 -7.04 -22.88
N LEU A 87 -6.58 -6.36 -22.84
CA LEU A 87 -6.42 -5.17 -21.99
C LEU A 87 -7.44 -4.07 -22.29
N THR A 88 -7.96 -4.03 -23.52
CA THR A 88 -9.03 -3.13 -23.96
C THR A 88 -10.43 -3.65 -23.67
N THR A 89 -10.59 -4.85 -23.10
CA THR A 89 -11.89 -5.38 -22.69
C THR A 89 -12.48 -4.47 -21.61
N VAL A 90 -13.74 -4.09 -21.81
CA VAL A 90 -14.55 -3.34 -20.85
C VAL A 90 -15.59 -4.28 -20.28
N PHE A 91 -15.68 -4.31 -18.94
CA PHE A 91 -16.78 -4.92 -18.22
C PHE A 91 -17.72 -3.82 -17.74
N ASP A 92 -19.03 -4.02 -17.87
CA ASP A 92 -20.04 -3.02 -17.49
C ASP A 92 -19.90 -2.62 -16.01
N GLU A 93 -19.46 -3.55 -15.16
CA GLU A 93 -19.25 -3.33 -13.73
C GLU A 93 -18.03 -2.44 -13.42
N LEU A 94 -17.05 -2.39 -14.31
CA LEU A 94 -15.84 -1.58 -14.14
C LEU A 94 -16.03 -0.16 -14.67
N GLY A 95 -16.81 0.00 -15.74
CA GLY A 95 -17.03 1.30 -16.40
C GLY A 95 -15.84 1.83 -17.19
N HIS A 96 -14.71 1.11 -17.21
CA HIS A 96 -13.50 1.37 -18.00
C HIS A 96 -12.81 0.06 -18.38
N ASP A 97 -11.74 0.14 -19.17
CA ASP A 97 -11.02 -1.04 -19.66
C ASP A 97 -10.16 -1.72 -18.59
N LEU A 98 -9.83 -2.99 -18.83
CA LEU A 98 -8.96 -3.77 -17.95
C LEU A 98 -7.59 -3.11 -17.75
N GLN A 99 -7.02 -2.47 -18.77
CA GLN A 99 -5.76 -1.76 -18.64
C GLN A 99 -5.81 -0.69 -17.55
N THR A 100 -6.83 0.15 -17.59
CA THR A 100 -7.04 1.23 -16.64
C THR A 100 -7.23 0.68 -15.24
N GLU A 101 -8.02 -0.39 -15.07
CA GLU A 101 -8.27 -0.99 -13.76
C GLU A 101 -7.02 -1.67 -13.17
N LEU A 102 -6.32 -2.47 -13.98
CA LEU A 102 -5.17 -3.26 -13.54
C LEU A 102 -3.94 -2.39 -13.26
N LEU A 103 -3.82 -1.21 -13.90
CA LEU A 103 -2.70 -0.29 -13.71
C LEU A 103 -2.98 0.82 -12.69
N ARG A 104 -4.08 0.74 -11.94
CA ARG A 104 -4.35 1.69 -10.84
C ARG A 104 -3.20 1.66 -9.83
N PRO A 105 -2.54 2.80 -9.54
CA PRO A 105 -1.43 2.82 -8.60
C PRO A 105 -1.85 2.37 -7.20
N THR A 106 -0.99 1.62 -6.52
CA THR A 106 -1.17 1.26 -5.10
C THR A 106 -1.38 2.52 -4.26
N THR A 107 -2.44 2.51 -3.43
CA THR A 107 -2.76 3.64 -2.56
C THR A 107 -1.70 3.81 -1.46
N ILE A 108 -1.20 5.04 -1.29
CA ILE A 108 -0.28 5.42 -0.21
C ILE A 108 -1.09 6.08 0.91
N TYR A 109 -1.12 5.46 2.09
CA TYR A 109 -2.01 5.83 3.20
C TYR A 109 -1.40 6.81 4.22
N VAL A 110 -0.27 7.46 3.91
CA VAL A 110 0.43 8.31 4.88
C VAL A 110 -0.48 9.41 5.40
N ASP A 111 -1.18 10.13 4.53
CA ASP A 111 -2.11 11.21 4.93
C ASP A 111 -3.27 10.73 5.80
N ALA A 112 -3.77 9.51 5.57
CA ALA A 112 -4.86 8.94 6.34
C ALA A 112 -4.42 8.51 7.74
N VAL A 113 -3.18 8.03 7.88
CA VAL A 113 -2.68 7.40 9.12
C VAL A 113 -1.87 8.37 9.99
N GLN A 114 -1.11 9.27 9.39
CA GLN A 114 -0.18 10.16 10.09
C GLN A 114 -0.85 11.04 11.17
N PRO A 115 -2.02 11.67 10.95
CA PRO A 115 -2.68 12.47 11.98
C PRO A 115 -3.08 11.65 13.21
N LEU A 116 -3.52 10.41 13.00
CA LEU A 116 -3.92 9.49 14.08
C LEU A 116 -2.72 9.09 14.95
N LEU A 117 -1.58 8.86 14.31
CA LEU A 117 -0.33 8.57 15.02
C LEU A 117 0.15 9.79 15.82
N GLN A 118 0.03 11.00 15.27
CA GLN A 118 0.41 12.23 15.96
C GLN A 118 -0.46 12.50 17.19
N GLN A 119 -1.78 12.31 17.10
CA GLN A 119 -2.71 12.47 18.24
C GLN A 119 -2.43 11.46 19.36
N LYS A 120 -2.20 10.18 19.03
CA LYS A 120 -1.87 9.17 20.07
C LYS A 120 -0.48 9.36 20.68
N LEU A 121 0.44 10.05 20.00
CA LEU A 121 1.74 10.43 20.55
C LEU A 121 1.65 11.64 21.49
N SER A 122 0.61 12.47 21.39
CA SER A 122 0.34 13.56 22.34
C SER A 122 -0.50 13.10 23.54
N ASP A 123 -1.42 12.16 23.33
CA ASP A 123 -2.27 11.62 24.38
C ASP A 123 -1.67 10.35 24.97
N GLU A 124 -0.79 10.55 25.95
CA GLU A 124 -0.36 9.56 26.92
C GLU A 124 -1.55 8.65 27.30
N TYR A 125 -1.47 7.36 26.96
CA TYR A 125 -2.47 6.34 27.28
C TYR A 125 -2.73 6.32 28.80
N ARG A 126 -3.69 7.12 29.26
CA ARG A 126 -4.24 7.10 30.61
C ARG A 126 -5.40 6.11 30.59
N PRO A 127 -5.28 4.89 31.15
CA PRO A 127 -6.44 4.06 31.38
C PRO A 127 -7.23 4.69 32.53
N HIS A 128 -8.10 5.65 32.20
CA HIS A 128 -9.11 6.16 33.12
C HIS A 128 -10.43 5.44 32.89
N TYR A 129 -10.48 4.18 33.35
CA TYR A 129 -11.73 3.58 33.83
C TYR A 129 -11.40 2.67 35.01
N ARG A 130 -11.18 3.29 36.19
CA ARG A 130 -11.39 2.63 37.47
C ARG A 130 -12.65 3.23 38.10
N GLY A 131 -13.78 3.02 37.43
CA GLY A 131 -15.09 3.13 38.04
C GLY A 131 -15.30 1.89 38.91
N ARG A 132 -14.99 2.04 40.21
CA ARG A 132 -15.59 1.21 41.25
C ARG A 132 -17.10 1.38 41.12
N LEU A 133 -17.80 0.29 40.84
CA LEU A 133 -19.18 0.11 41.26
C LEU A 133 -19.13 -1.08 42.23
N ASP A 134 -19.21 -0.71 43.51
CA ASP A 134 -20.04 -1.34 44.55
C ASP A 134 -20.74 -2.65 44.16
#